data_AF-V3ZP09-F1
#
_entry.id   AF-V3ZP09-F1
#
_cell.length_a   1.000
_cell.length_b   1.000
_cell.length_c   1.000
_cell.angle_alpha   90.00
_cell.angle_beta   90.00
_cell.angle_gamma   90.00
#
_symmetry.space_group_name_H-M   'P 1'
#
loop_
_entity.id
_entity.type
_entity.pdbx_description
1 polymer ?
#
loop_
_entity_poly.entity_id
_entity_poly.type
_entity_poly.pdbx_seq_one_letter_code
_entity_poly.pdbx_strand_id
1 'polypeptide(L)'
;MRVQDTHGSAGKVCVYLCNRELWVKFHQHTCEMIITKQGRRMFPTLQYSLTGLEPTKQYNVFVDMILADPNHWKFQSGRWVPCGAAEQLPQTGRVYLHPDSPNTGSHWMKQDIVFSKLKLTNNKNSDGHGGVVSIVLNSMHKYQPRLHVIEVGAPGEQKKLLTHSFTETQFIGVTAYQNTDITQLKIDHNPFAKGFR
;
A
#
# COMPACT_ATOMS: atom_id res chain seq x y z
N MET A 1 14.17 -11.92 -4.94
CA MET A 1 13.66 -13.18 -4.34
C MET A 1 12.21 -13.00 -3.85
N ARG A 2 11.27 -13.92 -4.17
CA ARG A 2 9.85 -13.87 -3.72
C ARG A 2 9.74 -14.59 -2.36
N VAL A 3 9.07 -13.99 -1.38
CA VAL A 3 8.90 -14.59 -0.04
C VAL A 3 7.43 -14.61 0.33
N GLN A 4 6.99 -15.76 0.84
CA GLN A 4 5.61 -16.10 1.20
C GLN A 4 5.30 -15.62 2.63
N ASP A 5 4.06 -15.20 2.88
CA ASP A 5 3.55 -15.04 4.25
C ASP A 5 3.36 -16.42 4.90
N THR A 6 3.94 -16.63 6.08
CA THR A 6 3.94 -17.92 6.77
C THR A 6 2.53 -18.28 7.21
N HIS A 7 1.87 -19.18 6.46
CA HIS A 7 0.93 -20.22 6.89
C HIS A 7 0.38 -20.87 5.61
N GLY A 8 0.86 -22.05 5.19
CA GLY A 8 0.36 -22.71 3.98
C GLY A 8 0.41 -24.23 4.03
N SER A 9 -0.77 -24.87 4.03
CA SER A 9 -0.98 -26.21 3.45
C SER A 9 -1.43 -26.06 1.99
N ALA A 10 -1.30 -27.13 1.19
CA ALA A 10 -1.72 -27.16 -0.21
C ALA A 10 -3.20 -26.78 -0.37
N GLY A 11 -3.51 -25.87 -1.31
CA GLY A 11 -4.87 -25.33 -1.54
C GLY A 11 -5.14 -23.92 -0.98
N LYS A 12 -4.14 -23.27 -0.36
CA LYS A 12 -4.29 -21.92 0.17
C LYS A 12 -3.79 -20.86 -0.83
N VAL A 13 -4.61 -19.83 -1.07
CA VAL A 13 -4.22 -18.63 -1.83
C VAL A 13 -2.93 -18.06 -1.22
N CYS A 14 -1.94 -17.82 -2.07
CA CYS A 14 -0.65 -17.26 -1.68
C CYS A 14 -0.44 -15.91 -2.35
N VAL A 15 0.18 -14.98 -1.61
CA VAL A 15 0.47 -13.62 -2.05
C VAL A 15 1.95 -13.36 -1.88
N TYR A 16 2.58 -12.80 -2.91
CA TYR A 16 4.00 -12.46 -2.91
C TYR A 16 4.16 -10.96 -3.16
N LEU A 17 5.00 -10.30 -2.38
CA LEU A 17 5.43 -8.92 -2.65
C LEU A 17 6.50 -8.91 -3.75
N CYS A 18 6.23 -8.21 -4.85
CA CYS A 18 7.21 -8.00 -5.91
C CYS A 18 8.18 -6.87 -5.54
N ASN A 19 9.38 -6.87 -6.11
CA ASN A 19 10.44 -5.89 -5.82
C ASN A 19 10.77 -5.77 -4.32
N ARG A 20 10.62 -6.85 -3.56
CA ARG A 20 10.82 -6.92 -2.11
C ARG A 20 12.16 -6.34 -1.66
N GLU A 21 13.23 -6.62 -2.39
CA GLU A 21 14.58 -6.12 -2.07
C GLU A 21 14.64 -4.59 -2.05
N LEU A 22 13.92 -3.92 -2.96
CA LEU A 22 13.82 -2.47 -2.96
C LEU A 22 13.02 -1.98 -1.75
N TRP A 23 11.91 -2.64 -1.42
CA TRP A 23 11.13 -2.35 -0.22
C TRP A 23 11.97 -2.47 1.05
N VAL A 24 12.77 -3.53 1.19
CA VAL A 24 13.67 -3.73 2.33
C VAL A 24 14.70 -2.62 2.45
N LYS A 25 15.29 -2.15 1.33
CA LYS A 25 16.21 -0.99 1.34
C LYS A 25 15.52 0.26 1.90
N PHE A 26 14.31 0.59 1.43
CA PHE A 26 13.55 1.72 1.97
C PHE A 26 13.15 1.52 3.43
N HIS A 27 12.81 0.29 3.82
CA HIS A 27 12.39 -0.04 5.18
C HIS A 27 13.51 0.18 6.21
N GLN A 28 14.76 -0.15 5.85
CA GLN A 28 15.94 0.05 6.72
C GLN A 28 16.12 1.51 7.17
N HIS A 29 15.70 2.47 6.35
CA HIS A 29 15.79 3.91 6.66
C HIS A 29 14.47 4.51 7.15
N THR A 30 13.48 3.68 7.49
CA THR A 30 12.08 4.06 7.71
C THR A 30 11.49 4.73 6.48
N CYS A 31 10.78 3.96 5.65
CA CYS A 31 10.27 4.46 4.38
C CYS A 31 9.38 5.70 4.58
N GLU A 32 9.56 6.72 3.73
CA GLU A 32 8.71 7.90 3.70
C GLU A 32 7.91 7.97 2.40
N MET A 33 6.65 8.40 2.49
CA MET A 33 5.80 8.64 1.34
C MET A 33 5.24 10.06 1.38
N ILE A 34 5.46 10.80 0.30
CA ILE A 34 4.92 12.16 0.15
C ILE A 34 3.40 12.08 0.03
N ILE A 35 2.70 12.89 0.83
CA ILE A 35 1.26 13.13 0.71
C ILE A 35 1.03 14.59 0.32
N THR A 36 0.11 14.83 -0.61
CA THR A 36 -0.19 16.19 -1.11
C THR A 36 -1.69 16.38 -1.27
N LYS A 37 -2.15 17.63 -1.35
CA LYS A 37 -3.56 17.95 -1.55
C LYS A 37 -4.17 17.30 -2.80
N GLN A 38 -3.43 17.25 -3.91
CA GLN A 38 -3.87 16.67 -5.19
C GLN A 38 -3.69 15.15 -5.29
N GLY A 39 -3.08 14.54 -4.27
CA GLY A 39 -2.70 13.13 -4.27
C GLY A 39 -1.36 12.87 -4.98
N ARG A 40 -0.49 12.10 -4.33
CA ARG A 40 0.83 11.71 -4.87
C ARG A 40 0.92 10.20 -5.00
N ARG A 41 1.46 9.70 -6.13
CA ARG A 41 1.69 8.26 -6.32
C ARG A 41 2.78 7.75 -5.38
N MET A 42 2.61 6.51 -4.92
CA MET A 42 3.59 5.84 -4.07
C MET A 42 4.84 5.45 -4.87
N PHE A 43 6.00 5.52 -4.20
CA PHE A 43 7.23 4.90 -4.67
C PHE A 43 7.99 4.32 -3.47
N PRO A 44 8.47 3.06 -3.46
CA PRO A 44 8.22 2.05 -4.48
C PRO A 44 6.72 1.79 -4.68
N THR A 45 6.35 1.32 -5.86
CA THR A 45 4.95 0.99 -6.17
C THR A 45 4.58 -0.33 -5.49
N LEU A 46 3.38 -0.40 -4.91
CA LEU A 46 2.84 -1.66 -4.40
C LEU A 46 2.53 -2.58 -5.58
N GLN A 47 3.17 -3.75 -5.59
CA GLN A 47 3.07 -4.73 -6.65
C GLN A 47 3.08 -6.13 -6.04
N TYR A 48 2.13 -6.97 -6.44
CA TYR A 48 1.93 -8.29 -5.86
C TYR A 48 1.77 -9.35 -6.94
N SER A 49 2.11 -10.59 -6.63
CA SER A 49 1.78 -11.77 -7.42
C SER A 49 0.90 -12.70 -6.60
N LEU A 50 -0.14 -13.27 -7.21
CA LEU A 50 -1.11 -14.16 -6.57
C LEU A 50 -1.05 -15.56 -7.18
N THR A 51 -1.25 -16.57 -6.34
CA THR A 51 -1.47 -17.96 -6.79
C THR A 51 -2.54 -18.63 -5.94
N GLY A 52 -3.23 -19.65 -6.47
CA GLY A 52 -4.19 -20.48 -5.73
C GLY A 52 -5.61 -19.92 -5.63
N LEU A 53 -5.97 -18.90 -6.43
CA LEU A 53 -7.37 -18.49 -6.61
C LEU A 53 -8.11 -19.50 -7.50
N GLU A 54 -9.43 -19.62 -7.35
CA GLU A 54 -10.25 -20.42 -8.26
C GLU A 54 -10.31 -19.72 -9.63
N PRO A 55 -9.82 -20.33 -10.73
CA PRO A 55 -9.63 -19.64 -12.00
C PRO A 55 -10.88 -18.99 -12.60
N THR A 56 -12.06 -19.57 -12.37
CA THR A 56 -13.33 -19.15 -12.97
C THR A 56 -14.13 -18.15 -12.13
N LYS A 57 -13.87 -18.09 -10.82
CA LYS A 57 -14.55 -17.17 -9.90
C LYS A 57 -14.04 -15.74 -10.05
N GLN A 58 -14.90 -14.77 -9.76
CA GLN A 58 -14.56 -13.36 -9.81
C GLN A 58 -14.11 -12.83 -8.44
N TYR A 59 -13.16 -11.90 -8.45
CA TYR A 59 -12.58 -11.30 -7.26
C TYR A 59 -12.42 -9.79 -7.44
N ASN A 60 -12.71 -9.03 -6.38
CA ASN A 60 -12.24 -7.66 -6.24
C ASN A 60 -10.90 -7.67 -5.52
N VAL A 61 -9.96 -6.88 -6.02
CA VAL A 61 -8.64 -6.70 -5.41
C VAL A 61 -8.44 -5.22 -5.08
N PHE A 62 -8.16 -4.91 -3.83
CA PHE A 62 -8.03 -3.53 -3.36
C PHE A 62 -6.99 -3.40 -2.26
N VAL A 63 -6.53 -2.17 -2.02
CA VAL A 63 -5.58 -1.85 -0.96
C VAL A 63 -6.20 -0.85 0.00
N ASP A 64 -5.94 -1.03 1.29
CA ASP A 64 -6.16 0.00 2.30
C ASP A 64 -4.87 0.34 3.05
N MET A 65 -4.94 1.39 3.87
CA MET A 65 -3.85 1.83 4.73
C MET A 65 -4.37 1.90 6.16
N ILE A 66 -3.79 1.12 7.05
CA ILE A 66 -4.06 1.21 8.50
C ILE A 66 -2.90 1.86 9.22
N LEU A 67 -3.16 2.45 10.38
CA LEU A 67 -2.08 2.89 11.27
C LEU A 67 -1.28 1.66 11.72
N ALA A 68 0.05 1.75 11.61
CA ALA A 68 0.96 0.69 12.04
C ALA A 68 1.23 0.74 13.55
N ASP A 69 1.10 1.93 14.15
CA ASP A 69 1.28 2.16 15.58
C ASP A 69 0.42 3.37 16.04
N PRO A 70 0.23 3.57 17.36
CA PRO A 70 -0.63 4.64 17.88
C PRO A 70 0.12 5.96 18.05
N ASN A 71 1.28 6.16 17.43
CA ASN A 71 2.11 7.35 17.65
C ASN A 71 1.93 8.40 16.55
N HIS A 72 1.97 9.66 16.97
CA HIS A 72 2.36 10.78 16.13
C HIS A 72 3.89 10.93 16.20
N TRP A 73 4.52 11.08 15.04
CA TRP A 73 5.98 11.04 14.92
C TRP A 73 6.56 12.42 14.61
N LYS A 74 7.83 12.63 14.96
CA LYS A 74 8.63 13.74 14.45
C LYS A 74 10.03 13.24 14.07
N PHE A 75 10.65 13.88 13.09
CA PHE A 75 12.04 13.62 12.75
C PHE A 75 12.92 14.67 13.44
N GLN A 76 13.80 14.24 14.35
CA GLN A 76 14.68 15.13 15.11
C GLN A 76 16.04 14.47 15.31
N SER A 77 17.11 15.22 15.04
CA SER A 77 18.49 14.74 15.20
C SER A 77 18.76 13.44 14.42
N GLY A 78 18.29 13.37 13.17
CA GLY A 78 18.52 12.23 12.27
C GLY A 78 17.69 10.98 12.58
N ARG A 79 16.69 11.05 13.46
CA ARG A 79 15.87 9.89 13.84
C ARG A 79 14.39 10.23 13.98
N TRP A 80 13.55 9.22 13.73
CA TRP A 80 12.13 9.24 14.04
C TRP A 80 11.91 9.00 15.53
N VAL A 81 11.19 9.91 16.18
CA VAL A 81 10.82 9.80 17.61
C VAL A 81 9.32 10.05 17.78
N PRO A 82 8.64 9.30 18.68
CA PRO A 82 7.25 9.59 19.02
C PRO A 82 7.16 10.96 19.74
N CYS A 83 6.14 11.73 19.41
CA CYS A 83 5.89 13.06 19.99
C CYS A 83 4.44 13.28 20.46
N GLY A 84 3.59 12.26 20.35
CA GLY A 84 2.20 12.30 20.78
C GLY A 84 1.43 11.06 20.35
N ALA A 85 0.12 11.07 20.59
CA ALA A 85 -0.79 10.02 20.13
C ALA A 85 -1.24 10.29 18.68
N ALA A 86 -1.44 9.22 17.93
CA ALA A 86 -1.96 9.26 16.58
C ALA A 86 -3.40 9.82 16.56
N GLU A 87 -3.67 10.74 15.64
CA GLU A 87 -5.04 11.18 15.37
C GLU A 87 -5.77 10.07 14.58
N GLN A 88 -6.88 9.58 15.15
CA GLN A 88 -7.74 8.64 14.44
C GLN A 88 -8.55 9.37 13.38
N LEU A 89 -8.64 8.71 12.24
CA LEU A 89 -9.20 9.25 11.02
C LEU A 89 -10.42 8.33 10.73
N PRO A 90 -11.64 8.84 10.45
CA PRO A 90 -12.85 8.00 10.31
C PRO A 90 -12.67 6.85 9.31
N GLN A 91 -13.16 5.64 9.59
CA GLN A 91 -12.83 4.45 8.77
C GLN A 91 -13.44 4.45 7.36
N THR A 92 -14.37 5.36 7.05
CA THR A 92 -15.07 5.39 5.78
C THR A 92 -14.17 5.86 4.63
N GLY A 93 -14.26 5.20 3.47
CA GLY A 93 -13.75 5.72 2.19
C GLY A 93 -12.23 5.63 1.93
N ARG A 94 -11.49 4.73 2.59
CA ARG A 94 -10.00 4.65 2.48
C ARG A 94 -9.42 3.52 1.62
N VAL A 95 -10.24 2.85 0.83
CA VAL A 95 -9.77 1.76 -0.03
C VAL A 95 -9.47 2.26 -1.43
N TYR A 96 -8.40 1.75 -2.03
CA TYR A 96 -8.14 1.87 -3.46
C TYR A 96 -8.52 0.56 -4.15
N LEU A 97 -9.62 0.55 -4.89
CA LEU A 97 -10.03 -0.59 -5.72
C LEU A 97 -9.16 -0.64 -6.98
N HIS A 98 -8.55 -1.80 -7.26
CA HIS A 98 -7.78 -1.97 -8.49
C HIS A 98 -8.70 -1.82 -9.72
N PRO A 99 -8.34 -1.05 -10.76
CA PRO A 99 -9.21 -0.77 -11.90
C PRO A 99 -9.73 -2.00 -12.64
N ASP A 100 -8.96 -3.10 -12.65
CA ASP A 100 -9.38 -4.36 -13.26
C ASP A 100 -10.44 -5.12 -12.44
N SER A 101 -10.81 -4.63 -11.25
CA SER A 101 -11.80 -5.29 -10.40
C SER A 101 -13.25 -4.98 -10.85
N PRO A 102 -14.15 -5.98 -10.79
CA PRO A 102 -13.87 -7.38 -10.50
C PRO A 102 -13.27 -8.11 -11.72
N ASN A 103 -12.46 -9.13 -11.47
CA ASN A 103 -11.96 -10.02 -12.53
C ASN A 103 -11.82 -11.47 -12.07
N THR A 104 -11.65 -12.38 -13.03
CA THR A 104 -11.49 -13.82 -12.76
C THR A 104 -10.20 -14.14 -12.00
N GLY A 105 -10.19 -15.24 -11.24
CA GLY A 105 -8.98 -15.74 -10.60
C GLY A 105 -7.84 -15.97 -11.60
N SER A 106 -8.16 -16.46 -12.80
CA SER A 106 -7.17 -16.64 -13.88
C SER A 106 -6.53 -15.32 -14.32
N HIS A 107 -7.30 -14.23 -14.43
CA HIS A 107 -6.77 -12.90 -14.73
C HIS A 107 -5.79 -12.43 -13.66
N TRP A 108 -6.17 -12.52 -12.39
CA TRP A 108 -5.34 -12.05 -11.27
C TRP A 108 -4.07 -12.85 -11.06
N MET A 109 -4.05 -14.14 -11.44
CA MET A 109 -2.86 -14.99 -11.34
C MET A 109 -1.98 -14.95 -12.60
N LYS A 110 -2.44 -14.31 -13.69
CA LYS A 110 -1.71 -14.29 -14.97
C LYS A 110 -0.45 -13.44 -14.93
N GLN A 111 -0.48 -12.32 -14.21
CA GLN A 111 0.62 -11.37 -14.12
C GLN A 111 0.60 -10.63 -12.78
N ASP A 112 1.65 -9.85 -12.53
CA ASP A 112 1.74 -9.03 -11.34
C ASP A 112 0.63 -7.96 -11.30
N ILE A 113 0.03 -7.80 -10.13
CA ILE A 113 -0.99 -6.81 -9.82
C ILE A 113 -0.29 -5.52 -9.39
N VAL A 114 -0.46 -4.43 -10.14
CA VAL A 114 0.31 -3.19 -9.97
C VAL A 114 -0.58 -2.01 -9.60
N PHE A 115 -0.40 -1.45 -8.41
CA PHE A 115 -1.14 -0.28 -7.93
C PHE A 115 -0.52 1.06 -8.36
N SER A 116 -0.16 1.19 -9.64
CA SER A 116 0.60 2.33 -10.18
C SER A 116 -0.14 3.69 -10.14
N LYS A 117 -1.47 3.64 -10.11
CA LYS A 117 -2.35 4.83 -10.09
C LYS A 117 -2.84 5.20 -8.68
N LEU A 118 -2.50 4.40 -7.65
CA LEU A 118 -2.85 4.70 -6.26
C LEU A 118 -2.15 5.98 -5.82
N LYS A 119 -2.93 6.93 -5.30
CA LYS A 119 -2.46 8.22 -4.78
C LYS A 119 -2.73 8.36 -3.28
N LEU A 120 -1.81 9.00 -2.57
CA LEU A 120 -1.94 9.37 -1.16
C LEU A 120 -2.16 10.88 -1.03
N THR A 121 -3.15 11.28 -0.24
CA THR A 121 -3.52 12.69 -0.03
C THR A 121 -3.66 13.03 1.45
N ASN A 122 -3.46 14.30 1.79
CA ASN A 122 -3.77 14.86 3.12
C ASN A 122 -5.09 15.66 3.13
N ASN A 123 -5.80 15.73 2.01
CA ASN A 123 -7.08 16.43 1.92
C ASN A 123 -8.20 15.57 2.50
N LYS A 124 -8.65 15.87 3.73
CA LYS A 124 -9.76 15.17 4.40
C LYS A 124 -11.10 15.30 3.65
N ASN A 125 -11.23 16.33 2.81
CA ASN A 125 -12.40 16.59 1.98
C ASN A 125 -12.19 16.11 0.53
N SER A 126 -11.22 15.23 0.28
CA SER A 126 -11.15 14.56 -1.01
C SER A 126 -12.29 13.56 -1.10
N ASP A 127 -13.48 14.05 -1.41
CA ASP A 127 -14.54 13.22 -1.94
C ASP A 127 -13.98 12.59 -3.21
N GLY A 128 -14.04 11.26 -3.31
CA GLY A 128 -13.62 10.49 -4.48
C GLY A 128 -14.50 10.75 -5.70
N HIS A 129 -14.72 12.00 -6.06
CA HIS A 129 -15.45 12.42 -7.26
C HIS A 129 -14.63 12.03 -8.49
N GLY A 130 -15.23 11.24 -9.39
CA GLY A 130 -14.67 10.95 -10.71
C GLY A 130 -13.81 9.69 -10.86
N GLY A 131 -13.98 8.68 -9.98
CA GLY A 131 -13.43 7.33 -10.22
C GLY A 131 -11.92 7.15 -9.96
N VAL A 132 -11.20 8.19 -9.52
CA VAL A 132 -9.81 8.07 -9.03
C VAL A 132 -9.79 8.25 -7.52
N VAL A 133 -9.83 7.14 -6.80
CA VAL A 133 -9.79 7.16 -5.32
C VAL A 133 -8.36 7.48 -4.86
N SER A 134 -8.20 8.57 -4.10
CA SER A 134 -6.96 8.81 -3.34
C SER A 134 -7.19 8.34 -1.91
N ILE A 135 -6.18 7.73 -1.29
CA ILE A 135 -6.26 7.34 0.12
C ILE A 135 -5.84 8.53 0.98
N VAL A 136 -6.76 8.99 1.83
CA VAL A 136 -6.53 10.09 2.77
C VAL A 136 -5.74 9.60 3.97
N LEU A 137 -4.61 10.24 4.24
CA LEU A 137 -3.72 9.97 5.37
C LEU A 137 -3.41 11.25 6.15
N ASN A 138 -3.11 11.10 7.44
CA ASN A 138 -2.50 12.16 8.23
C ASN A 138 -0.98 12.17 8.00
N SER A 139 -0.39 13.36 7.97
CA SER A 139 1.07 13.49 7.95
C SER A 139 1.65 13.04 9.28
N MET A 140 2.90 12.60 9.28
CA MET A 140 3.69 12.22 10.45
C MET A 140 3.10 11.04 11.24
N HIS A 141 2.41 10.14 10.54
CA HIS A 141 1.87 8.91 11.08
C HIS A 141 2.42 7.71 10.30
N LYS A 142 2.63 6.60 11.00
CA LYS A 142 3.13 5.36 10.39
C LYS A 142 1.97 4.49 9.92
N TYR A 143 2.05 4.02 8.69
CA TYR A 143 1.03 3.23 8.03
C TYR A 143 1.54 1.87 7.58
N GLN A 144 0.64 0.88 7.59
CA GLN A 144 0.80 -0.44 7.00
C GLN A 144 -0.17 -0.57 5.82
N PRO A 145 0.32 -0.70 4.58
CA PRO A 145 -0.50 -1.14 3.45
C PRO A 145 -1.01 -2.56 3.66
N ARG A 146 -2.28 -2.81 3.32
CA ARG A 146 -2.85 -4.16 3.28
C ARG A 146 -3.47 -4.42 1.91
N LEU A 147 -3.14 -5.58 1.34
CA LEU A 147 -3.81 -6.10 0.16
C LEU A 147 -5.03 -6.91 0.59
N HIS A 148 -6.16 -6.66 -0.07
CA HIS A 148 -7.38 -7.41 0.10
C HIS A 148 -7.80 -8.08 -1.20
N VAL A 149 -8.21 -9.35 -1.11
CA VAL A 149 -8.80 -10.11 -2.20
C VAL A 149 -10.12 -10.68 -1.69
N ILE A 150 -11.23 -10.28 -2.30
CA ILE A 150 -12.56 -10.73 -1.90
C ILE A 150 -13.29 -11.35 -3.09
N GLU A 151 -13.79 -12.57 -2.88
CA GLU A 151 -14.62 -13.26 -3.87
C GLU A 151 -15.95 -12.52 -4.08
N VAL A 152 -16.33 -12.35 -5.35
CA VAL A 152 -17.62 -11.81 -5.75
C VAL A 152 -18.60 -12.98 -5.85
N GLY A 153 -19.41 -13.14 -4.80
CA GLY A 153 -20.51 -14.12 -4.75
C GLY A 153 -21.90 -13.47 -4.89
N ALA A 154 -22.91 -14.32 -5.03
CA ALA A 154 -24.32 -13.90 -5.07
C ALA A 154 -24.75 -13.23 -3.75
N PRO A 155 -25.79 -12.38 -3.76
CA PRO A 155 -26.36 -11.85 -2.51
C PRO A 155 -26.73 -12.99 -1.55
N GLY A 156 -26.20 -12.97 -0.34
CA GLY A 156 -26.43 -14.00 0.68
C GLY A 156 -25.36 -15.09 0.78
N GLU A 157 -24.41 -15.16 -0.17
CA GLU A 157 -23.26 -16.06 -0.04
C GLU A 157 -22.18 -15.49 0.88
N GLN A 158 -21.55 -16.38 1.66
CA GLN A 158 -20.44 -16.02 2.53
C GLN A 158 -19.21 -15.68 1.68
N LYS A 159 -18.89 -14.39 1.58
CA LYS A 159 -17.71 -13.91 0.84
C LYS A 159 -16.44 -14.17 1.65
N LYS A 160 -15.48 -14.86 1.05
CA LYS A 160 -14.15 -15.05 1.65
C LYS A 160 -13.29 -13.80 1.39
N LEU A 161 -13.00 -13.05 2.44
CA LEU A 161 -12.05 -11.94 2.41
C LEU A 161 -10.66 -12.43 2.84
N LEU A 162 -9.69 -12.32 1.95
CA LEU A 162 -8.27 -12.53 2.24
C LEU A 162 -7.60 -11.18 2.44
N THR A 163 -6.80 -11.05 3.51
CA THR A 163 -6.05 -9.83 3.82
C THR A 163 -4.59 -10.19 4.04
N HIS A 164 -3.69 -9.51 3.34
CA HIS A 164 -2.24 -9.75 3.40
C HIS A 164 -1.50 -8.43 3.63
N SER A 165 -0.48 -8.48 4.48
CA SER A 165 0.36 -7.34 4.82
C SER A 165 1.83 -7.75 4.80
N PHE A 166 2.70 -6.83 4.38
CA PHE A 166 4.14 -7.04 4.36
C PHE A 166 4.78 -5.93 5.20
N THR A 167 5.42 -6.27 6.31
CA THR A 167 5.95 -5.30 7.29
C THR A 167 6.95 -4.34 6.66
N GLU A 168 7.75 -4.82 5.70
CA GLU A 168 8.71 -4.02 4.93
C GLU A 168 8.06 -2.93 4.06
N THR A 169 6.74 -2.96 3.87
CA THR A 169 6.00 -1.92 3.14
C THR A 169 5.49 -0.80 4.04
N GLN A 170 5.74 -0.86 5.35
CA GLN A 170 5.39 0.22 6.28
C GLN A 170 6.12 1.51 5.92
N PHE A 171 5.43 2.63 6.07
CA PHE A 171 5.99 3.95 5.79
C PHE A 171 5.40 5.02 6.72
N ILE A 172 6.08 6.16 6.82
CA ILE A 172 5.53 7.38 7.43
C ILE A 172 5.04 8.32 6.31
N GLY A 173 3.79 8.76 6.39
CA GLY A 173 3.25 9.77 5.48
C GLY A 173 3.83 11.14 5.83
N VAL A 174 4.41 11.87 4.88
CA VAL A 174 5.06 13.17 5.12
C VAL A 174 4.69 14.17 4.03
N THR A 175 4.68 15.47 4.33
CA THR A 175 4.44 16.51 3.30
C THR A 175 5.72 16.89 2.54
N ALA A 176 6.88 16.65 3.14
CA ALA A 176 8.21 16.75 2.54
C ALA A 176 9.10 15.67 3.16
N TYR A 177 10.10 15.19 2.42
CA TYR A 177 11.03 14.20 2.96
C TYR A 177 11.79 14.76 4.17
N GLN A 178 11.98 13.92 5.18
CA GLN A 178 12.67 14.26 6.43
C GLN A 178 14.07 13.66 6.45
N ASN A 179 14.19 12.38 6.08
CA ASN A 179 15.46 11.70 5.97
C ASN A 179 16.10 11.90 4.58
N THR A 180 17.30 12.46 4.53
CA THR A 180 18.07 12.66 3.29
C THR A 180 18.45 11.34 2.62
N ASP A 181 18.69 10.27 3.38
CA ASP A 181 18.99 8.95 2.81
C ASP A 181 17.80 8.41 2.02
N ILE A 182 16.58 8.61 2.53
CA ILE A 182 15.36 8.26 1.79
C ILE A 182 15.28 9.09 0.52
N THR A 183 15.57 10.40 0.59
CA THR A 183 15.55 11.28 -0.59
C THR A 183 16.51 10.78 -1.66
N GLN A 184 17.74 10.43 -1.29
CA GLN A 184 18.73 9.88 -2.21
C GLN A 184 18.27 8.53 -2.79
N LEU A 185 17.75 7.61 -1.96
CA LEU A 185 17.19 6.34 -2.44
C LEU A 185 16.06 6.56 -3.46
N LYS A 186 15.19 7.55 -3.25
CA LYS A 186 14.14 7.91 -4.23
C LYS A 186 14.76 8.43 -5.53
N ILE A 187 15.77 9.29 -5.48
CA ILE A 187 16.47 9.81 -6.66
C ILE A 187 17.09 8.66 -7.47
N ASP A 188 17.81 7.77 -6.79
CA ASP A 188 18.55 6.66 -7.41
C ASP A 188 17.64 5.61 -8.05
N HIS A 189 16.48 5.33 -7.44
CA HIS A 189 15.64 4.21 -7.86
C HIS A 189 14.37 4.64 -8.60
N ASN A 190 13.86 5.86 -8.41
CA ASN A 190 12.66 6.32 -9.11
C ASN A 190 13.02 6.80 -10.52
N PRO A 191 12.51 6.17 -11.59
CA PRO A 191 12.82 6.57 -12.96
C PRO A 191 12.33 8.00 -13.28
N PHE A 192 11.36 8.53 -12.55
CA PHE A 192 10.87 9.90 -12.71
C PHE A 192 11.73 10.96 -11.98
N ALA A 193 12.73 10.54 -11.20
CA ALA A 193 13.65 11.43 -10.49
C ALA A 193 15.06 11.48 -11.11
N LYS A 194 15.24 10.90 -12.31
CA LYS A 194 16.55 10.81 -12.98
C LYS A 194 17.28 12.14 -13.17
N GLY A 195 16.55 13.25 -13.32
CA GLY A 195 17.15 14.58 -13.50
C GLY A 195 17.85 15.16 -12.27
N PHE A 196 17.76 14.49 -11.11
CA PHE A 196 18.43 14.87 -9.87
C PHE A 196 19.58 13.91 -9.49
N ARG A 197 19.88 12.93 -10.35
CA ARG A 197 21.02 12.02 -10.20
C ARG A 197 22.32 12.67 -10.65
#